data_AF-A0A836ULH9-F1
#
_entry.id   AF-A0A836ULH9-F1
#
_cell.length_a   1.000
_cell.length_b   1.000
_cell.length_c   1.000
_cell.angle_alpha   90.00
_cell.angle_beta   90.00
_cell.angle_gamma   90.00
#
_symmetry.space_group_name_H-M   'P 1'
#
loop_
_entity.id
_entity.type
_entity.pdbx_description
1 polymer ?
#
loop_
_entity_poly.entity_id
_entity_poly.type
_entity_poly.pdbx_seq_one_letter_code
_entity_poly.pdbx_strand_id
1 'polypeptide(L)'
;GQAHDHDHDHDHDHDHDQDHDHDHDHGDSEHTDEEREQAVRRLKSFLLIEGVRKQAKVEVTDEEFETFAAERAAQGGIKLEDLQTSGRVDDLRRELEEKKVFDLLGEKAKIKEEKV
;
A
#
# COMPACT_ATOMS: atom_id res chain seq x y z
N GLY A 1 20.99 23.07 55.50
CA GLY A 1 21.57 21.72 55.44
C GLY A 1 21.39 21.19 54.04
N GLN A 2 22.51 20.85 53.39
CA GLN A 2 22.75 19.65 52.54
C GLN A 2 21.61 18.61 52.57
N ALA A 3 21.27 17.85 51.53
CA ALA A 3 21.56 17.74 50.10
C ALA A 3 20.63 16.61 49.59
N HIS A 4 20.42 16.49 48.28
CA HIS A 4 20.75 15.26 47.54
C HIS A 4 20.58 15.51 46.05
N ASP A 5 21.73 15.42 45.39
CA ASP A 5 22.00 15.50 43.97
C ASP A 5 21.41 14.30 43.23
N HIS A 6 20.90 14.53 42.03
CA HIS A 6 20.96 13.57 40.93
C HIS A 6 21.11 14.35 39.63
N ASP A 7 22.38 14.49 39.23
CA ASP A 7 22.80 14.88 37.89
C ASP A 7 22.35 13.81 36.88
N HIS A 8 21.59 14.22 35.87
CA HIS A 8 21.54 13.53 34.59
C HIS A 8 21.51 14.60 33.50
N ASP A 9 22.71 15.12 33.21
CA ASP A 9 23.00 15.81 31.96
C ASP A 9 22.84 14.80 30.82
N HIS A 10 21.73 14.91 30.09
CA HIS A 10 21.62 14.39 28.74
C HIS A 10 21.44 15.59 27.81
N ASP A 11 22.56 16.22 27.50
CA ASP A 11 22.70 17.09 26.33
C ASP A 11 22.47 16.23 25.08
N HIS A 12 21.23 16.24 24.60
CA HIS A 12 20.90 15.83 23.25
C HIS A 12 20.48 17.08 22.48
N ASP A 13 21.49 17.86 22.08
CA ASP A 13 21.37 18.79 20.96
C ASP A 13 21.05 17.96 19.72
N HIS A 14 19.76 17.82 19.44
CA HIS A 14 19.26 17.48 18.12
C HIS A 14 18.75 18.77 17.48
N ASP A 15 19.69 19.59 17.01
CA ASP A 15 19.44 20.55 15.93
C ASP A 15 19.05 19.74 14.68
N HIS A 16 17.77 19.45 14.59
CA HIS A 16 17.11 19.18 13.32
C HIS A 16 16.35 20.44 12.94
N ASP A 17 17.10 21.45 12.49
CA ASP A 17 16.61 22.43 11.54
C ASP A 17 16.22 21.66 10.26
N GLN A 18 15.01 21.11 10.29
CA GLN A 18 14.26 20.75 9.10
C GLN A 18 13.14 21.76 8.99
N ASP A 19 13.53 23.00 8.67
CA ASP A 19 12.69 23.92 7.90
C ASP A 19 12.40 23.26 6.55
N HIS A 20 11.50 22.28 6.55
CA HIS A 20 10.76 21.89 5.38
C HIS A 20 9.59 22.86 5.27
N ASP A 21 9.90 24.08 4.85
CA ASP A 21 8.93 24.96 4.21
C ASP A 21 8.29 24.14 3.08
N HIS A 22 7.08 23.64 3.34
CA HIS A 22 6.22 23.09 2.31
C HIS A 22 5.66 24.26 1.51
N ASP A 23 6.53 24.88 0.71
CA ASP A 23 6.10 25.76 -0.35
C ASP A 23 5.37 24.89 -1.38
N HIS A 24 4.06 25.02 -1.42
CA HIS A 24 3.20 24.42 -2.45
C HIS A 24 3.39 25.20 -3.76
N ASP A 25 4.60 25.17 -4.31
CA ASP A 25 4.83 25.59 -5.68
C ASP A 25 4.31 24.48 -6.61
N HIS A 26 3.10 24.67 -7.12
CA HIS A 26 2.59 23.93 -8.27
C HIS A 26 3.29 24.40 -9.57
N GLY A 27 4.61 24.54 -9.52
CA GLY A 27 5.47 24.87 -10.65
C GLY A 27 6.00 23.58 -11.24
N ASP A 28 5.60 23.31 -12.49
CA ASP A 28 6.18 22.40 -13.49
C ASP A 28 7.45 21.64 -13.07
N SER A 29 7.33 20.76 -12.06
CA SER A 29 8.42 19.90 -11.65
C SER A 29 8.55 18.87 -12.75
N GLU A 30 9.55 19.06 -13.62
CA GLU A 30 9.93 18.07 -14.61
C GLU A 30 10.12 16.75 -13.87
N HIS A 31 9.20 15.80 -14.11
CA HIS A 31 9.30 14.47 -13.52
C HIS A 31 10.69 13.90 -13.77
N THR A 32 11.35 13.42 -12.73
CA THR A 32 12.70 12.88 -12.87
C THR A 32 12.67 11.63 -13.75
N ASP A 33 13.80 11.29 -14.36
CA ASP A 33 13.92 10.05 -15.14
C ASP A 33 13.57 8.81 -14.29
N GLU A 34 13.87 8.85 -12.99
CA GLU A 34 13.56 7.80 -12.01
C GLU A 34 12.06 7.68 -11.75
N GLU A 35 11.36 8.80 -11.55
CA GLU A 35 9.89 8.85 -11.42
C GLU A 35 9.21 8.29 -12.67
N ARG A 36 9.74 8.67 -13.85
CA ARG A 36 9.27 8.14 -15.13
C ARG A 36 9.49 6.64 -15.24
N GLU A 37 10.66 6.13 -14.87
CA GLU A 37 10.94 4.69 -14.89
C GLU A 37 9.98 3.91 -13.97
N GLN A 38 9.75 4.41 -12.75
CA GLN A 38 8.81 3.81 -11.81
C GLN A 38 7.37 3.82 -12.36
N ALA A 39 6.93 4.94 -12.95
CA ALA A 39 5.62 5.04 -13.56
C ALA A 39 5.45 4.05 -14.72
N VAL A 40 6.46 3.94 -15.59
CA VAL A 40 6.47 2.94 -16.68
C VAL A 40 6.39 1.52 -16.13
N ARG A 41 7.13 1.20 -15.07
CA ARG A 41 7.08 -0.12 -14.43
C ARG A 41 5.69 -0.40 -13.85
N ARG A 42 5.09 0.55 -13.13
CA ARG A 42 3.74 0.43 -12.56
C ARG A 42 2.70 0.20 -13.65
N LEU A 43 2.77 0.98 -14.74
CA LEU A 43 1.86 0.83 -15.88
C LEU A 43 2.01 -0.54 -16.54
N LYS A 44 3.24 -1.02 -16.75
CA LYS A 44 3.50 -2.37 -17.28
C LYS A 44 2.91 -3.45 -16.38
N SER A 45 3.12 -3.36 -15.06
CA SER A 45 2.53 -4.31 -14.09
C SER A 45 1.00 -4.30 -14.16
N PHE A 46 0.38 -3.13 -14.19
CA PHE A 46 -1.06 -2.98 -14.32
C PHE A 46 -1.58 -3.65 -15.60
N LEU A 47 -0.99 -3.36 -16.75
CA LEU A 47 -1.40 -3.92 -18.03
C LEU A 47 -1.23 -5.46 -18.08
N LEU A 48 -0.17 -6.00 -17.45
CA LEU A 48 0.04 -7.43 -17.36
C LEU A 48 -1.03 -8.11 -16.48
N ILE A 49 -1.30 -7.57 -15.29
CA ILE A 49 -2.33 -8.10 -14.38
C ILE A 49 -3.70 -8.07 -15.06
N GLU A 50 -4.05 -6.94 -15.68
CA GLU A 50 -5.29 -6.79 -16.46
C GLU A 50 -5.38 -7.78 -17.62
N GLY A 51 -4.28 -8.00 -18.34
CA GLY A 51 -4.20 -8.98 -19.42
C GLY A 51 -4.46 -10.41 -18.93
N VAL A 52 -3.83 -10.79 -17.81
CA VAL A 52 -4.02 -12.11 -17.20
C VAL A 52 -5.44 -12.27 -16.66
N ARG A 53 -5.99 -11.26 -15.96
CA ARG A 53 -7.36 -11.26 -15.45
C ARG A 53 -8.35 -11.58 -16.56
N LYS A 54 -8.28 -10.84 -17.67
CA LYS A 54 -9.16 -11.02 -18.84
C LYS A 54 -8.98 -12.39 -19.49
N GLN A 55 -7.74 -12.84 -19.67
CA GLN A 55 -7.45 -14.12 -20.31
C GLN A 55 -7.92 -15.31 -19.47
N ALA A 56 -7.75 -15.24 -18.15
CA ALA A 56 -8.15 -16.28 -17.22
C ALA A 56 -9.62 -16.17 -16.77
N LYS A 57 -10.33 -15.10 -17.17
CA LYS A 57 -11.70 -14.80 -16.75
C LYS A 57 -11.84 -14.81 -15.23
N VAL A 58 -10.91 -14.16 -14.55
CA VAL A 58 -10.97 -13.99 -13.10
C VAL A 58 -12.11 -13.03 -12.80
N GLU A 59 -13.08 -13.51 -12.02
CA GLU A 59 -14.23 -12.74 -11.54
C GLU A 59 -14.29 -12.85 -10.01
N VAL A 60 -14.81 -11.82 -9.37
CA VAL A 60 -15.07 -11.78 -7.93
C VAL A 60 -16.56 -11.98 -7.70
N THR A 61 -16.91 -13.03 -6.98
CA THR A 61 -18.28 -13.26 -6.54
C THR A 61 -18.62 -12.33 -5.36
N ASP A 62 -19.91 -12.09 -5.15
CA ASP A 62 -20.35 -11.23 -4.04
C ASP A 62 -19.99 -11.83 -2.67
N GLU A 63 -20.07 -13.16 -2.52
CA GLU A 63 -19.69 -13.87 -1.30
C GLU A 63 -18.20 -13.73 -0.96
N GLU A 64 -17.33 -13.87 -1.97
CA GLU A 64 -15.89 -13.65 -1.82
C GLU A 64 -15.60 -12.19 -1.45
N PHE A 65 -16.30 -11.26 -2.09
CA PHE A 65 -16.14 -9.83 -1.81
C PHE A 65 -16.59 -9.48 -0.39
N GLU A 66 -17.74 -9.98 0.06
CA GLU A 66 -18.24 -9.73 1.42
C GLU A 66 -17.26 -10.23 2.48
N THR A 67 -16.71 -11.43 2.28
CA THR A 67 -15.69 -12.00 3.17
C THR A 67 -14.45 -11.11 3.21
N PHE A 68 -13.93 -10.74 2.04
CA PHE A 68 -12.75 -9.88 1.93
C PHE A 68 -12.99 -8.48 2.52
N ALA A 69 -14.14 -7.87 2.24
CA ALA A 69 -14.51 -6.57 2.76
C ALA A 69 -14.65 -6.59 4.29
N ALA A 70 -15.22 -7.65 4.86
CA ALA A 70 -15.31 -7.83 6.31
C ALA A 70 -13.91 -7.93 6.96
N GLU A 71 -12.99 -8.69 6.37
CA GLU A 71 -11.61 -8.77 6.82
C GLU A 71 -10.90 -7.42 6.75
N ARG A 72 -11.09 -6.68 5.65
CA ARG A 72 -10.51 -5.33 5.46
C ARG A 72 -11.10 -4.31 6.41
N ALA A 73 -12.40 -4.36 6.68
CA ALA A 73 -13.06 -3.51 7.66
C ALA A 73 -12.50 -3.77 9.07
N ALA A 74 -12.38 -5.04 9.46
CA ALA A 74 -11.79 -5.44 10.74
C ALA A 74 -10.33 -4.98 10.88
N GLN A 75 -9.52 -5.14 9.84
CA GLN A 75 -8.12 -4.67 9.82
C GLN A 75 -8.02 -3.14 9.90
N GLY A 76 -8.95 -2.43 9.26
CA GLY A 76 -9.02 -0.97 9.29
C GLY A 76 -9.66 -0.39 10.55
N GLY A 77 -10.19 -1.22 11.45
CA GLY A 77 -10.91 -0.76 12.64
C GLY A 77 -12.21 -0.02 12.33
N ILE A 78 -12.78 -0.22 11.14
CA ILE A 78 -14.02 0.40 10.68
C ILE A 78 -15.12 -0.65 10.55
N LYS A 79 -16.39 -0.22 10.56
CA LYS A 79 -17.51 -1.14 10.35
C LYS A 79 -17.65 -1.47 8.87
N LEU A 80 -18.16 -2.67 8.58
CA LEU A 80 -18.38 -3.12 7.21
C LEU A 80 -19.38 -2.21 6.48
N GLU A 81 -20.43 -1.76 7.17
CA GLU A 81 -21.45 -0.88 6.58
C GLU A 81 -20.85 0.49 6.18
N ASP A 82 -19.94 1.02 7.00
CA ASP A 82 -19.22 2.27 6.70
C ASP A 82 -18.27 2.09 5.51
N LEU A 83 -17.65 0.91 5.37
CA LEU A 83 -16.81 0.57 4.23
C LEU A 83 -17.64 0.40 2.94
N GLN A 84 -18.81 -0.24 3.02
CA GLN A 84 -19.71 -0.44 1.87
C GLN A 84 -20.33 0.85 1.37
N THR A 85 -20.58 1.80 2.27
CA THR A 85 -21.07 3.14 1.89
C THR A 85 -19.94 4.09 1.48
N SER A 86 -18.69 3.71 1.72
CA SER A 86 -17.53 4.45 1.23
C SER A 86 -17.34 4.24 -0.28
N GLY A 87 -16.80 5.24 -0.97
CA GLY A 87 -16.41 5.12 -2.39
C GLY A 87 -15.26 4.14 -2.66
N ARG A 88 -14.85 3.33 -1.66
CA ARG A 88 -13.74 2.38 -1.74
C ARG A 88 -14.15 0.97 -2.17
N VAL A 89 -15.44 0.72 -2.37
CA VAL A 89 -15.97 -0.61 -2.74
C VAL A 89 -15.34 -1.11 -4.04
N ASP A 90 -15.28 -0.27 -5.07
CA ASP A 90 -14.69 -0.64 -6.36
C ASP A 90 -13.18 -0.90 -6.25
N ASP A 91 -12.47 -0.10 -5.45
CA ASP A 91 -11.04 -0.30 -5.19
C ASP A 91 -10.78 -1.63 -4.50
N LEU A 92 -11.60 -2.00 -3.50
CA LEU A 92 -11.49 -3.27 -2.80
C LEU A 92 -11.82 -4.46 -3.69
N ARG A 93 -12.83 -4.33 -4.57
CA ARG A 93 -13.13 -5.36 -5.57
C ARG A 93 -11.95 -5.58 -6.49
N ARG A 94 -11.36 -4.50 -7.00
CA ARG A 94 -10.16 -4.57 -7.84
C ARG A 94 -8.99 -5.20 -7.08
N GLU A 95 -8.77 -4.83 -5.83
CA GLU A 95 -7.70 -5.41 -5.00
C GLU A 95 -7.87 -6.94 -4.85
N LEU A 96 -9.10 -7.40 -4.63
CA LEU A 96 -9.41 -8.83 -4.57
C LEU A 96 -9.21 -9.53 -5.91
N GLU A 97 -9.58 -8.89 -7.02
CA GLU A 97 -9.29 -9.41 -8.37
C GLU A 97 -7.78 -9.57 -8.60
N GLU A 98 -6.99 -8.54 -8.26
CA GLU A 98 -5.54 -8.56 -8.39
C GLU A 98 -4.94 -9.68 -7.54
N LYS A 99 -5.40 -9.85 -6.29
CA LYS A 99 -5.01 -10.97 -5.43
C LYS A 99 -5.28 -12.32 -6.10
N LYS A 100 -6.48 -12.55 -6.65
CA LYS A 100 -6.82 -13.79 -7.34
C LYS A 100 -5.94 -14.03 -8.57
N VAL A 101 -5.57 -12.98 -9.30
CA VAL A 101 -4.60 -13.07 -10.41
C VAL A 101 -3.22 -13.51 -9.90
N PHE A 102 -2.74 -12.94 -8.80
CA PHE A 102 -1.48 -13.34 -8.19
C PHE A 102 -1.48 -14.78 -7.69
N ASP A 103 -2.57 -15.22 -7.04
CA ASP A 103 -2.73 -16.59 -6.58
C ASP A 103 -2.67 -17.57 -7.77
N LEU A 104 -3.39 -17.28 -8.86
CA LEU A 104 -3.33 -18.05 -10.11
C LEU A 104 -1.93 -18.11 -10.73
N LEU A 105 -1.19 -16.99 -10.71
CA LEU A 105 0.19 -16.94 -11.21
C LEU A 105 1.11 -17.77 -10.31
N GLY A 106 0.93 -17.71 -9.00
CA GLY A 106 1.68 -18.51 -8.02
C GLY A 106 1.49 -20.01 -8.23
N GLU A 107 0.25 -20.45 -8.46
CA GLU A 107 -0.08 -21.85 -8.77
C GLU A 107 0.61 -22.38 -10.04
N LYS A 108 0.82 -21.51 -11.03
CA LYS A 108 1.45 -21.85 -12.32
C LYS A 108 2.96 -21.64 -12.32
N ALA A 109 3.48 -20.85 -11.39
CA ALA A 109 4.88 -20.55 -11.30
C ALA A 109 5.67 -21.75 -10.77
N LYS A 110 6.89 -21.93 -11.27
CA LYS A 110 7.84 -22.89 -10.71
C LYS A 110 8.53 -22.24 -9.51
N ILE A 111 7.93 -22.36 -8.34
CA ILE A 111 8.47 -21.83 -7.09
C ILE A 111 9.37 -22.89 -6.45
N LYS A 112 10.58 -22.50 -6.05
CA LYS A 112 11.53 -23.34 -5.33
C LYS A 112 11.78 -22.73 -3.96
N GLU A 113 11.65 -23.54 -2.90
CA GLU A 113 12.02 -23.12 -1.56
C GLU A 113 13.55 -23.12 -1.39
N GLU A 114 14.07 -22.04 -0.83
CA GLU A 114 15.48 -21.90 -0.45
C GLU A 114 15.54 -21.43 1.01
N LYS A 115 16.40 -22.06 1.82
CA LYS A 115 16.61 -21.62 3.21
C LYS A 115 17.50 -20.37 3.17
N VAL A 116 17.00 -19.30 3.77
CA VAL A 116 17.71 -18.02 3.95
C VAL A 116 18.52 -18.05 5.24
#